data_AF-A0A5U3TNL2-F1
#
_entry.id   AF-A0A5U3TNL2-F1
#
_cell.length_a   1.000
_cell.length_b   1.000
_cell.length_c   1.000
_cell.angle_alpha   90.00
_cell.angle_beta   90.00
_cell.angle_gamma   90.00
#
_symmetry.space_group_name_H-M   'P 1'
#
loop_
_entity.id
_entity.type
_entity.pdbx_description
1 polymer ?
#
loop_
_entity_poly.entity_id
_entity_poly.type
_entity_poly.pdbx_seq_one_letter_code
_entity_poly.pdbx_strand_id
1 'polypeptide(L)'
;MFNITRTYPAPDCIARNRYNDTEVTEVLKPLFHAKCYLCERNEVQDAEVEHLIPHEGDDNLKYNWDNLFYSCSRCNGIKSNRHKNILNCSDSSIDIFNQIVCKMPSMPDDDVVILPNINPPTLSIASTVGLLNECYNLKNTGLRKISRESLIEQMFFYYSRFIEARMTLKDPSKGHSRKRDAKETLEAMLKVEHPFSIFWRWHYLGDSFLIANYPDLRDGF
;
A
#
# COMPACT_ATOMS: atom_id res chain seq x y z
N MET A 1 -0.37 -0.05 -2.75
CA MET A 1 -1.84 -0.09 -2.89
C MET A 1 -2.31 -1.52 -2.70
N PHE A 2 -3.44 -1.70 -2.01
CA PHE A 2 -3.99 -3.00 -1.63
C PHE A 2 -5.52 -2.97 -1.75
N ASN A 3 -6.14 -4.13 -1.99
CA ASN A 3 -7.58 -4.25 -2.04
C ASN A 3 -8.23 -4.00 -0.68
N ILE A 4 -9.41 -3.37 -0.68
CA ILE A 4 -10.29 -3.19 0.49
C ILE A 4 -11.72 -3.57 0.14
N THR A 5 -12.55 -3.85 1.14
CA THR A 5 -13.99 -4.12 0.95
C THR A 5 -14.82 -3.05 1.63
N ARG A 6 -15.57 -2.26 0.85
CA ARG A 6 -16.44 -1.20 1.40
C ARG A 6 -17.45 -1.76 2.38
N THR A 7 -17.73 -0.95 3.41
CA THR A 7 -18.79 -1.21 4.37
C THR A 7 -20.00 -0.33 4.06
N TYR A 8 -21.19 -0.88 4.29
CA TYR A 8 -22.48 -0.20 4.10
C TYR A 8 -23.38 -0.41 5.32
N PRO A 9 -24.26 0.56 5.65
CA PRO A 9 -24.46 1.83 4.95
C PRO A 9 -23.25 2.80 5.09
N ALA A 10 -23.17 3.78 4.21
CA ALA A 10 -22.21 4.87 4.35
C ALA A 10 -22.50 5.67 5.64
N PRO A 11 -21.50 6.36 6.24
CA PRO A 11 -21.73 7.21 7.40
C PRO A 11 -22.79 8.30 7.16
N ASP A 12 -23.68 8.54 8.13
CA ASP A 12 -24.82 9.45 8.00
C ASP A 12 -24.41 10.90 7.69
N CYS A 13 -23.22 11.33 8.12
CA CYS A 13 -22.63 12.62 7.77
C CYS A 13 -22.47 12.83 6.25
N ILE A 14 -22.32 11.77 5.46
CA ILE A 14 -22.20 11.85 4.00
C ILE A 14 -23.50 12.38 3.37
N ALA A 15 -24.65 11.86 3.81
CA ALA A 15 -25.97 12.34 3.36
C ALA A 15 -26.25 13.80 3.78
N ARG A 16 -25.48 14.32 4.75
CA ARG A 16 -25.50 15.72 5.20
C ARG A 16 -24.44 16.59 4.52
N ASN A 17 -23.83 16.11 3.42
CA ASN A 17 -22.78 16.79 2.67
C ASN A 17 -21.53 17.11 3.53
N ARG A 18 -21.11 16.17 4.39
CA ARG A 18 -19.90 16.28 5.22
C ARG A 18 -19.01 15.05 5.06
N TYR A 19 -17.99 15.16 4.20
CA TYR A 19 -17.02 14.08 3.94
C TYR A 19 -15.81 14.10 4.88
N ASN A 20 -15.54 15.23 5.52
CA ASN A 20 -14.41 15.45 6.43
C ASN A 20 -14.83 15.36 7.91
N ASP A 21 -15.98 14.73 8.17
CA ASP A 21 -16.50 14.50 9.52
C ASP A 21 -15.76 13.33 10.19
N THR A 22 -15.69 13.35 11.52
CA THR A 22 -15.05 12.29 12.32
C THR A 22 -15.67 10.94 12.01
N GLU A 23 -16.99 10.87 11.83
CA GLU A 23 -17.73 9.64 11.46
C GLU A 23 -17.13 8.97 10.21
N VAL A 24 -16.68 9.75 9.22
CA VAL A 24 -16.04 9.23 7.99
C VAL A 24 -14.68 8.64 8.31
N THR A 25 -13.86 9.38 9.06
CA THR A 25 -12.48 8.97 9.37
C THR A 25 -12.42 7.75 10.29
N GLU A 26 -13.37 7.61 11.22
CA GLU A 26 -13.50 6.46 12.13
C GLU A 26 -13.81 5.16 11.38
N VAL A 27 -14.50 5.25 10.24
CA VAL A 27 -14.75 4.10 9.35
C VAL A 27 -13.59 3.86 8.39
N LEU A 28 -13.10 4.91 7.73
CA LEU A 28 -12.03 4.79 6.73
C LEU A 28 -10.73 4.25 7.33
N LYS A 29 -10.33 4.70 8.52
CA LYS A 29 -9.06 4.29 9.12
C LYS A 29 -8.93 2.77 9.29
N PRO A 30 -9.83 2.06 10.00
CA PRO A 30 -9.75 0.60 10.12
C PRO A 30 -9.99 -0.12 8.79
N LEU A 31 -10.86 0.42 7.92
CA LEU A 31 -11.13 -0.13 6.59
C LEU A 31 -9.87 -0.22 5.71
N PHE A 32 -8.97 0.76 5.83
CA PHE A 32 -7.69 0.79 5.14
C PHE A 32 -6.52 0.28 6.01
N HIS A 33 -6.81 -0.50 7.06
CA HIS A 33 -5.82 -1.06 7.98
C HIS A 33 -4.90 -0.01 8.64
N ALA A 34 -5.40 1.21 8.82
CA ALA A 34 -4.65 2.39 9.25
C ALA A 34 -3.41 2.70 8.38
N LYS A 35 -3.41 2.26 7.12
CA LYS A 35 -2.37 2.50 6.13
C LYS A 35 -2.86 3.41 5.01
N CYS A 36 -1.98 4.27 4.51
CA CYS A 36 -2.26 5.03 3.30
C CYS A 36 -2.53 4.07 2.12
N TYR A 37 -3.67 4.23 1.42
CA TYR A 37 -4.04 3.33 0.34
C TYR A 37 -3.08 3.34 -0.86
N LEU A 38 -2.33 4.44 -1.04
CA LEU A 38 -1.34 4.57 -2.11
C LEU A 38 0.00 3.95 -1.70
N CYS A 39 0.67 4.55 -0.71
CA CYS A 39 2.04 4.17 -0.35
C CYS A 39 2.16 3.07 0.71
N GLU A 40 1.05 2.61 1.31
CA GLU A 40 1.00 1.57 2.34
C GLU A 40 1.79 1.82 3.62
N ARG A 41 2.30 3.03 3.84
CA ARG A 41 2.84 3.40 5.15
C ARG A 41 1.71 3.34 6.18
N ASN A 42 2.00 2.77 7.34
CA ASN A 42 1.19 2.90 8.55
C ASN A 42 1.56 4.17 9.32
N GLU A 43 1.02 4.29 10.55
CA GLU A 43 1.32 5.40 11.47
C GLU A 43 1.16 6.76 10.79
N VAL A 44 0.12 6.87 9.96
CA VAL A 44 -0.21 8.10 9.23
C VAL A 44 -0.69 9.14 10.24
N GLN A 45 0.20 10.03 10.66
CA GLN A 45 -0.11 11.13 11.57
C GLN A 45 -0.86 12.27 10.87
N ASP A 46 -0.66 12.39 9.57
CA ASP A 46 -1.18 13.41 8.65
C ASP A 46 -2.24 12.80 7.72
N ALA A 47 -3.21 12.10 8.29
CA ALA A 47 -4.24 11.41 7.53
C ALA A 47 -5.27 12.40 6.95
N GLU A 48 -5.69 12.16 5.72
CA GLU A 48 -6.68 12.96 4.99
C GLU A 48 -7.69 12.05 4.28
N VAL A 49 -8.90 12.57 4.09
CA VAL A 49 -9.91 11.95 3.22
C VAL A 49 -9.61 12.37 1.78
N GLU A 50 -9.27 11.40 0.94
CA GLU A 50 -8.88 11.59 -0.45
C GLU A 50 -9.98 11.12 -1.40
N HIS A 51 -10.10 11.74 -2.58
CA HIS A 51 -11.08 11.37 -3.59
C HIS A 51 -10.46 10.60 -4.75
N LEU A 52 -10.80 9.31 -4.93
CA LEU A 52 -10.26 8.47 -6.01
C LEU A 52 -10.38 9.16 -7.37
N ILE A 53 -11.58 9.64 -7.69
CA ILE A 53 -11.88 10.53 -8.80
C ILE A 53 -11.91 11.97 -8.23
N PRO A 54 -11.02 12.87 -8.69
CA PRO A 54 -11.05 14.26 -8.28
C PRO A 54 -12.44 14.86 -8.53
N HIS A 55 -13.04 15.43 -7.48
CA HIS A 55 -14.42 15.90 -7.60
C HIS A 55 -14.56 17.16 -8.46
N GLU A 56 -13.53 18.02 -8.54
CA GLU A 56 -13.48 19.20 -9.42
C GLU A 56 -14.72 20.14 -9.32
N GLY A 57 -15.36 20.15 -8.15
CA GLY A 57 -16.59 20.90 -7.88
C GLY A 57 -17.90 20.12 -8.03
N ASP A 58 -17.86 18.87 -8.48
CA ASP A 58 -19.02 17.97 -8.52
C ASP A 58 -19.33 17.37 -7.14
N ASP A 59 -20.45 17.78 -6.56
CA ASP A 59 -20.90 17.29 -5.27
C ASP A 59 -21.23 15.79 -5.28
N ASN A 60 -21.63 15.22 -6.43
CA ASN A 60 -21.85 13.78 -6.56
C ASN A 60 -20.56 12.99 -6.41
N LEU A 61 -19.41 13.55 -6.80
CA LEU A 61 -18.11 12.91 -6.57
C LEU A 61 -17.58 13.23 -5.17
N LYS A 62 -17.79 14.46 -4.70
CA LYS A 62 -17.27 14.95 -3.42
C LYS A 62 -17.86 14.22 -2.22
N TYR A 63 -19.14 13.86 -2.29
CA TYR A 63 -19.88 13.19 -1.22
C TYR A 63 -20.24 11.74 -1.56
N ASN A 64 -19.63 11.15 -2.58
CA ASN A 64 -19.81 9.72 -2.85
C ASN A 64 -18.88 8.90 -1.94
N TRP A 65 -19.47 8.07 -1.08
CA TRP A 65 -18.76 7.18 -0.16
C TRP A 65 -17.75 6.26 -0.87
N ASP A 66 -18.11 5.72 -2.03
CA ASP A 66 -17.23 4.85 -2.81
C ASP A 66 -16.02 5.60 -3.38
N ASN A 67 -16.11 6.93 -3.43
CA ASN A 67 -15.03 7.81 -3.88
C ASN A 67 -14.10 8.28 -2.75
N LEU A 68 -14.38 7.99 -1.46
CA LEU A 68 -13.58 8.49 -0.32
C LEU A 68 -12.56 7.47 0.19
N PHE A 69 -11.29 7.86 0.30
CA PHE A 69 -10.16 6.97 0.61
C PHE A 69 -9.31 7.51 1.76
N TYR A 70 -8.68 6.62 2.52
CA TYR A 70 -7.74 6.98 3.59
C TYR A 70 -6.32 7.15 3.02
N SER A 71 -5.82 8.39 3.01
CA SER A 71 -4.49 8.71 2.48
C SER A 71 -3.65 9.50 3.49
N CYS A 72 -2.33 9.44 3.38
CA CYS A 72 -1.47 10.46 3.98
C CYS A 72 -1.47 11.74 3.13
N SER A 73 -1.20 12.88 3.76
CA SER A 73 -1.19 14.20 3.11
C SER A 73 -0.23 14.26 1.93
N ARG A 74 0.94 13.61 2.03
CA ARG A 74 1.92 13.53 0.94
C ARG A 74 1.32 12.89 -0.31
N CYS A 75 0.71 11.72 -0.18
CA CYS A 75 0.18 11.00 -1.33
C CYS A 75 -1.06 11.69 -1.90
N ASN A 76 -1.91 12.27 -1.05
CA ASN A 76 -3.04 13.08 -1.49
C ASN A 76 -2.56 14.30 -2.30
N GLY A 77 -1.60 15.07 -1.78
CA GLY A 77 -1.03 16.23 -2.48
C GLY A 77 -0.27 15.87 -3.76
N ILE A 78 0.34 14.68 -3.85
CA ILE A 78 0.94 14.19 -5.09
C ILE A 78 -0.15 13.83 -6.10
N LYS A 79 -1.18 13.07 -5.70
CA LYS A 79 -2.29 12.68 -6.59
C LYS A 79 -3.02 13.92 -7.11
N SER A 80 -3.51 14.75 -6.18
CA SER A 80 -4.26 15.97 -6.44
C SER A 80 -5.34 15.74 -7.52
N ASN A 81 -5.60 16.73 -8.38
CA ASN A 81 -6.44 16.58 -9.57
C ASN A 81 -5.69 16.06 -10.81
N ARG A 82 -4.39 15.75 -10.69
CA ARG A 82 -3.50 15.43 -11.81
C ARG A 82 -3.65 13.99 -12.28
N HIS A 83 -3.74 13.05 -11.33
CA HIS A 83 -3.82 11.63 -11.60
C HIS A 83 -5.28 11.17 -11.61
N LYS A 84 -5.78 10.88 -12.81
CA LYS A 84 -7.13 10.35 -13.06
C LYS A 84 -7.02 8.92 -13.60
N ASN A 85 -8.14 8.19 -13.57
CA ASN A 85 -8.23 6.80 -14.06
C ASN A 85 -7.29 5.83 -13.35
N ILE A 86 -7.02 5.99 -12.05
CA ILE A 86 -6.25 4.99 -11.30
C ILE A 86 -7.13 3.78 -10.95
N LEU A 87 -6.51 2.65 -10.64
CA LEU A 87 -7.20 1.44 -10.22
C LEU A 87 -8.01 1.72 -8.94
N ASN A 88 -9.26 1.26 -8.95
CA ASN A 88 -10.11 1.33 -7.77
C ASN A 88 -9.82 0.12 -6.88
N CYS A 89 -9.09 0.32 -5.77
CA CYS A 89 -8.77 -0.78 -4.87
C CYS A 89 -9.96 -1.27 -4.01
N SER A 90 -11.13 -0.63 -4.13
CA SER A 90 -12.38 -1.12 -3.55
C SER A 90 -13.23 -1.97 -4.50
N ASP A 91 -12.84 -2.07 -5.77
CA ASP A 91 -13.52 -2.90 -6.76
C ASP A 91 -13.07 -4.36 -6.61
N SER A 92 -13.97 -5.22 -6.14
CA SER A 92 -13.72 -6.66 -5.95
C SER A 92 -13.40 -7.43 -7.24
N SER A 93 -13.71 -6.88 -8.41
CA SER A 93 -13.35 -7.49 -9.70
C SER A 93 -11.88 -7.27 -10.09
N ILE A 94 -11.19 -6.36 -9.40
CA ILE A 94 -9.80 -6.00 -9.67
C ILE A 94 -8.91 -6.56 -8.56
N ASP A 95 -8.04 -7.50 -8.90
CA ASP A 95 -6.96 -7.91 -8.00
C ASP A 95 -5.74 -6.98 -8.17
N ILE A 96 -5.60 -6.01 -7.26
CA ILE A 96 -4.55 -4.99 -7.31
C ILE A 96 -3.16 -5.62 -7.23
N PHE A 97 -3.00 -6.65 -6.39
CA PHE A 97 -1.73 -7.33 -6.21
C PHE A 97 -1.25 -7.95 -7.53
N ASN A 98 -2.17 -8.56 -8.28
CA ASN A 98 -1.87 -9.13 -9.59
C ASN A 98 -1.74 -8.08 -10.71
N GLN A 99 -2.06 -6.80 -10.49
CA GLN A 99 -1.89 -5.73 -11.49
C GLN A 99 -0.52 -5.03 -11.41
N ILE A 100 0.09 -4.94 -10.22
CA ILE A 100 1.23 -4.05 -9.96
C ILE A 100 2.36 -4.80 -9.24
N VAL A 101 3.57 -4.65 -9.77
CA VAL A 101 4.81 -5.11 -9.16
C VAL A 101 5.46 -3.98 -8.38
N CYS A 102 5.77 -4.21 -7.11
CA CYS A 102 6.49 -3.29 -6.24
C CYS A 102 7.78 -3.95 -5.72
N LYS A 103 8.94 -3.35 -5.94
CA LYS A 103 10.23 -3.86 -5.45
C LYS A 103 10.97 -2.81 -4.63
N MET A 104 11.63 -3.27 -3.59
CA MET A 104 12.50 -2.43 -2.77
C MET A 104 13.66 -1.91 -3.62
N PRO A 105 14.11 -0.66 -3.40
CA PRO A 105 15.36 -0.17 -3.95
C PRO A 105 16.54 -0.95 -3.37
N SER A 106 17.67 -0.97 -4.09
CA SER A 106 18.89 -1.64 -3.61
C SER A 106 19.58 -0.84 -2.51
N MET A 107 19.65 0.49 -2.69
CA MET A 107 20.19 1.44 -1.73
C MET A 107 19.13 2.47 -1.32
N PRO A 108 19.23 3.10 -0.13
CA PRO A 108 18.26 4.11 0.33
C PRO A 108 18.05 5.31 -0.64
N ASP A 109 19.10 5.70 -1.34
CA ASP A 109 19.04 6.82 -2.30
C ASP A 109 18.47 6.43 -3.67
N ASP A 110 18.43 5.13 -3.98
CA ASP A 110 17.83 4.60 -5.21
C ASP A 110 16.30 4.73 -5.16
N ASP A 111 15.69 4.71 -6.34
CA ASP A 111 14.24 4.80 -6.46
C ASP A 111 13.57 3.43 -6.28
N VAL A 112 12.41 3.45 -5.61
CA VAL A 112 11.52 2.31 -5.47
C VAL A 112 11.00 1.92 -6.86
N VAL A 113 11.04 0.63 -7.19
CA VAL A 113 10.64 0.16 -8.51
C VAL A 113 9.16 -0.21 -8.51
N ILE A 114 8.37 0.46 -9.35
CA ILE A 114 6.94 0.21 -9.58
C ILE A 114 6.74 -0.14 -11.05
N LEU A 115 6.14 -1.29 -11.35
CA LEU A 115 5.94 -1.78 -12.71
C LEU A 115 4.53 -2.36 -12.89
N PRO A 116 3.97 -2.32 -14.11
CA PRO A 116 2.79 -3.12 -14.41
C PRO A 116 3.14 -4.62 -14.40
N ASN A 117 2.22 -5.45 -13.89
CA ASN A 117 2.37 -6.92 -13.94
C ASN A 117 1.73 -7.54 -15.19
N ILE A 118 1.14 -6.72 -16.07
CA ILE A 118 0.48 -7.14 -17.31
C ILE A 118 1.09 -6.34 -18.47
N ASN A 119 1.29 -7.02 -19.60
CA ASN A 119 1.80 -6.41 -20.83
C ASN A 119 0.91 -6.77 -22.04
N PRO A 120 0.35 -5.78 -22.77
CA PRO A 120 0.39 -4.35 -22.49
C PRO A 120 -0.48 -3.96 -21.28
N PRO A 121 -0.11 -2.93 -20.50
CA PRO A 121 -0.95 -2.43 -19.43
C PRO A 121 -2.16 -1.67 -19.98
N THR A 122 -3.29 -1.76 -19.28
CA THR A 122 -4.42 -0.85 -19.52
C THR A 122 -4.05 0.57 -19.11
N LEU A 123 -4.85 1.56 -19.55
CA LEU A 123 -4.67 2.96 -19.15
C LEU A 123 -4.69 3.10 -17.62
N SER A 124 -5.58 2.37 -16.93
CA SER A 124 -5.69 2.51 -15.48
C SER A 124 -4.50 1.94 -14.72
N ILE A 125 -3.96 0.81 -15.18
CA ILE A 125 -2.71 0.25 -14.65
C ILE A 125 -1.56 1.23 -14.88
N ALA A 126 -1.42 1.76 -16.09
CA ALA A 126 -0.36 2.71 -16.43
C ALA A 126 -0.43 4.00 -15.58
N SER A 127 -1.63 4.59 -15.43
CA SER A 127 -1.86 5.75 -14.56
C SER A 127 -1.53 5.45 -13.11
N THR A 128 -1.91 4.28 -12.61
CA THR A 128 -1.65 3.89 -11.22
C THR A 128 -0.16 3.68 -10.96
N VAL A 129 0.55 3.02 -11.89
CA VAL A 129 2.01 2.86 -11.83
C VAL A 129 2.70 4.21 -11.80
N GLY A 130 2.29 5.16 -12.67
CA GLY A 130 2.81 6.52 -12.68
C GLY A 130 2.61 7.25 -11.35
N LEU A 131 1.38 7.20 -10.80
CA LEU A 131 1.06 7.80 -9.51
C LEU A 131 1.89 7.19 -8.37
N LEU A 132 1.94 5.86 -8.27
CA LEU A 132 2.68 5.19 -7.21
C LEU A 132 4.18 5.49 -7.30
N ASN A 133 4.75 5.49 -8.52
CA ASN A 133 6.12 5.91 -8.74
C ASN A 133 6.37 7.33 -8.21
N GLU A 134 5.46 8.28 -8.45
CA GLU A 134 5.55 9.61 -7.87
C GLU A 134 5.45 9.61 -6.34
N CYS A 135 4.49 8.86 -5.76
CA CYS A 135 4.30 8.77 -4.31
C CYS A 135 5.57 8.32 -3.58
N TYR A 136 6.23 7.28 -4.09
CA TYR A 136 7.46 6.73 -3.51
C TYR A 136 8.70 7.57 -3.83
N ASN A 137 8.83 8.14 -5.04
CA ASN A 137 10.12 8.64 -5.51
C ASN A 137 10.24 10.16 -5.62
N LEU A 138 9.14 10.94 -5.65
CA LEU A 138 9.24 12.39 -5.82
C LEU A 138 10.04 13.07 -4.69
N LYS A 139 11.08 13.80 -5.10
CA LYS A 139 12.02 14.51 -4.21
C LYS A 139 12.37 15.93 -4.70
N ASN A 140 11.45 16.54 -5.44
CA ASN A 140 11.64 17.83 -6.15
C ASN A 140 11.52 19.08 -5.25
N THR A 141 11.06 18.95 -4.00
CA THR A 141 11.06 20.04 -3.00
C THR A 141 11.74 19.58 -1.72
N GLY A 142 12.21 20.51 -0.88
CA GLY A 142 12.86 20.18 0.40
C GLY A 142 11.99 19.28 1.31
N LEU A 143 10.71 19.64 1.48
CA LEU A 143 9.75 18.84 2.25
C LEU A 143 9.51 17.44 1.63
N ARG A 144 9.52 17.34 0.30
CA ARG A 144 9.38 16.05 -0.39
C ARG A 144 10.61 15.17 -0.24
N LYS A 145 11.82 15.75 -0.10
CA LYS A 145 13.04 15.01 0.23
C LYS A 145 12.94 14.39 1.63
N ILE A 146 12.62 15.21 2.64
CA ILE A 146 12.50 14.77 4.05
C ILE A 146 11.43 13.68 4.20
N SER A 147 10.25 13.89 3.61
CA SER A 147 9.16 12.89 3.71
C SER A 147 9.44 11.62 2.90
N ARG A 148 10.21 11.69 1.81
CA ARG A 148 10.70 10.49 1.09
C ARG A 148 11.72 9.74 1.93
N GLU A 149 12.70 10.43 2.52
CA GLU A 149 13.71 9.83 3.39
C GLU A 149 13.04 9.04 4.53
N SER A 150 12.10 9.66 5.26
CA SER A 150 11.33 8.98 6.31
C SER A 150 10.55 7.76 5.80
N LEU A 151 9.95 7.84 4.61
CA LEU A 151 9.25 6.71 3.99
C LEU A 151 10.21 5.55 3.69
N ILE A 152 11.36 5.85 3.11
CA ILE A 152 12.39 4.86 2.74
C ILE A 152 12.99 4.22 3.99
N GLU A 153 13.32 4.99 5.03
CA GLU A 153 13.80 4.47 6.31
C GLU A 153 12.81 3.46 6.92
N GLN A 154 11.51 3.77 6.89
CA GLN A 154 10.48 2.85 7.36
C GLN A 154 10.41 1.58 6.51
N MET A 155 10.53 1.69 5.18
CA MET A 155 10.56 0.54 4.28
C MET A 155 11.79 -0.35 4.54
N PHE A 156 12.98 0.23 4.72
CA PHE A 156 14.21 -0.50 5.03
C PHE A 156 14.18 -1.15 6.42
N PHE A 157 13.54 -0.51 7.41
CA PHE A 157 13.29 -1.11 8.71
C PHE A 157 12.55 -2.44 8.57
N TYR A 158 11.41 -2.46 7.87
CA TYR A 158 10.67 -3.70 7.65
C TYR A 158 11.41 -4.67 6.73
N TYR A 159 12.10 -4.18 5.70
CA TYR A 159 12.90 -5.02 4.83
C TYR A 159 13.99 -5.80 5.58
N SER A 160 14.65 -5.15 6.54
CA SER A 160 15.65 -5.80 7.40
C SER A 160 15.04 -6.97 8.20
N ARG A 161 13.81 -6.80 8.72
CA ARG A 161 13.07 -7.86 9.42
C ARG A 161 12.72 -9.02 8.49
N PHE A 162 12.29 -8.72 7.26
CA PHE A 162 11.99 -9.76 6.26
C PHE A 162 13.24 -10.59 5.95
N ILE A 163 14.36 -9.92 5.68
CA ILE A 163 15.62 -10.58 5.34
C ILE A 163 16.16 -11.38 6.52
N GLU A 164 16.12 -10.86 7.74
CA GLU A 164 16.56 -11.58 8.95
C GLU A 164 15.73 -12.85 9.18
N ALA A 165 14.40 -12.76 9.07
CA ALA A 165 13.52 -13.92 9.18
C ALA A 165 13.85 -14.96 8.10
N ARG A 166 13.97 -14.52 6.85
CA ARG A 166 14.34 -15.39 5.73
C ARG A 166 15.70 -16.06 5.94
N MET A 167 16.71 -15.34 6.43
CA MET A 167 18.03 -15.93 6.73
C MET A 167 17.96 -16.95 7.86
N THR A 168 17.17 -16.67 8.90
CA THR A 168 16.94 -17.61 10.00
C THR A 168 16.31 -18.91 9.52
N LEU A 169 15.38 -18.87 8.57
CA LEU A 169 14.78 -20.06 7.96
C LEU A 169 15.81 -20.90 7.18
N LYS A 170 16.73 -20.24 6.46
CA LYS A 170 17.77 -20.92 5.67
C LYS A 170 18.92 -21.47 6.49
N ASP A 171 19.23 -20.85 7.60
CA ASP A 171 20.38 -21.22 8.40
C ASP A 171 20.18 -22.61 9.04
N PRO A 172 20.99 -23.62 8.68
CA PRO A 172 20.88 -24.96 9.25
C PRO A 172 21.27 -25.02 10.73
N SER A 173 21.97 -24.01 11.25
CA SER A 173 22.37 -23.92 12.66
C SER A 173 21.26 -23.40 13.59
N LYS A 174 20.16 -22.84 13.03
CA LYS A 174 19.03 -22.35 13.81
C LYS A 174 18.08 -23.48 14.19
N GLY A 175 17.79 -23.62 15.47
CA GLY A 175 16.85 -24.61 15.99
C GLY A 175 15.38 -24.32 15.63
N HIS A 176 14.52 -25.32 15.83
CA HIS A 176 13.11 -25.27 15.44
C HIS A 176 12.33 -24.08 15.97
N SER A 177 12.50 -23.68 17.24
CA SER A 177 11.78 -22.52 17.79
C SER A 177 12.09 -21.24 17.03
N ARG A 178 13.38 -20.96 16.77
CA ARG A 178 13.78 -19.75 16.03
C ARG A 178 13.26 -19.74 14.60
N LYS A 179 13.22 -20.92 13.96
CA LYS A 179 12.64 -21.05 12.61
C LYS A 179 11.13 -20.84 12.62
N ARG A 180 10.43 -21.32 13.65
CA ARG A 180 9.00 -21.05 13.83
C ARG A 180 8.74 -19.55 13.98
N ASP A 181 9.47 -18.87 14.88
CA ASP A 181 9.29 -17.43 15.11
C ASP A 181 9.60 -16.60 13.84
N ALA A 182 10.61 -17.01 13.07
CA ALA A 182 10.92 -16.41 11.77
C ALA A 182 9.81 -16.64 10.73
N LYS A 183 9.23 -17.85 10.69
CA LYS A 183 8.08 -18.16 9.83
C LYS A 183 6.88 -17.29 10.20
N GLU A 184 6.52 -17.21 11.47
CA GLU A 184 5.43 -16.37 11.99
C GLU A 184 5.66 -14.88 11.66
N THR A 185 6.92 -14.42 11.69
CA THR A 185 7.28 -13.07 11.25
C THR A 185 6.94 -12.86 9.77
N LEU A 186 7.34 -13.78 8.88
CA LEU A 186 7.01 -13.69 7.45
C LEU A 186 5.50 -13.78 7.22
N GLU A 187 4.79 -14.68 7.91
CA GLU A 187 3.32 -14.78 7.86
C GLU A 187 2.67 -13.44 8.20
N ALA A 188 3.11 -12.78 9.28
CA ALA A 188 2.59 -11.48 9.66
C ALA A 188 2.90 -10.40 8.62
N MET A 189 4.08 -10.40 8.01
CA MET A 189 4.48 -9.42 7.00
C MET A 189 3.74 -9.57 5.67
N LEU A 190 3.31 -10.78 5.32
CA LEU A 190 2.61 -11.07 4.07
C LEU A 190 1.12 -10.72 4.10
N LYS A 191 0.55 -10.51 5.30
CA LYS A 191 -0.83 -10.09 5.49
C LYS A 191 -1.08 -8.67 4.98
N VAL A 192 -2.29 -8.43 4.46
CA VAL A 192 -2.69 -7.13 3.89
C VAL A 192 -2.69 -6.02 4.93
N GLU A 193 -2.83 -6.33 6.22
CA GLU A 193 -2.76 -5.37 7.32
C GLU A 193 -1.35 -4.81 7.53
N HIS A 194 -0.31 -5.56 7.16
CA HIS A 194 1.07 -5.18 7.43
C HIS A 194 1.51 -4.00 6.55
N PRO A 195 2.31 -3.05 7.07
CA PRO A 195 2.85 -1.95 6.27
C PRO A 195 3.62 -2.47 5.07
N PHE A 196 3.40 -1.84 3.91
CA PHE A 196 4.07 -2.22 2.66
C PHE A 196 3.86 -3.68 2.22
N SER A 197 2.74 -4.30 2.61
CA SER A 197 2.39 -5.71 2.33
C SER A 197 2.65 -6.14 0.88
N ILE A 198 2.33 -5.29 -0.11
CA ILE A 198 2.58 -5.59 -1.53
C ILE A 198 4.06 -5.89 -1.83
N PHE A 199 5.00 -5.18 -1.18
CA PHE A 199 6.43 -5.40 -1.36
C PHE A 199 6.83 -6.76 -0.82
N TRP A 200 6.38 -7.13 0.38
CA TRP A 200 6.76 -8.39 1.02
C TRP A 200 6.24 -9.59 0.24
N ARG A 201 5.03 -9.51 -0.31
CA ARG A 201 4.48 -10.52 -1.20
C ARG A 201 5.32 -10.71 -2.46
N TRP A 202 5.76 -9.61 -3.10
CA TRP A 202 6.69 -9.69 -4.23
C TRP A 202 8.08 -10.20 -3.86
N HIS A 203 8.59 -9.92 -2.66
CA HIS A 203 9.86 -10.49 -2.19
C HIS A 203 9.74 -11.99 -1.94
N TYR A 204 8.62 -12.47 -1.37
CA TYR A 204 8.35 -13.89 -1.24
C TYR A 204 8.25 -14.57 -2.61
N LEU A 205 7.47 -13.99 -3.55
CA LEU A 205 7.35 -14.52 -4.92
C LEU A 205 8.66 -14.46 -5.72
N GLY A 206 9.60 -13.61 -5.33
CA GLY A 206 10.94 -13.52 -5.90
C GLY A 206 11.96 -14.47 -5.26
N ASP A 207 11.61 -15.20 -4.20
CA ASP A 207 12.53 -16.08 -3.48
C ASP A 207 12.17 -17.56 -3.68
N SER A 208 12.86 -18.21 -4.62
CA SER A 208 12.67 -19.65 -4.90
C SER A 208 12.83 -20.54 -3.67
N PHE A 209 13.65 -20.14 -2.68
CA PHE A 209 13.78 -20.92 -1.45
C PHE A 209 12.49 -20.87 -0.62
N LEU A 210 11.91 -19.69 -0.43
CA LEU A 210 10.68 -19.53 0.34
C LEU A 210 9.51 -20.23 -0.35
N ILE A 211 9.37 -20.06 -1.67
CA ILE A 211 8.31 -20.71 -2.45
C ILE A 211 8.39 -22.24 -2.36
N ALA A 212 9.61 -22.81 -2.45
CA ALA A 212 9.78 -24.26 -2.46
C ALA A 212 9.62 -24.90 -1.07
N ASN A 213 10.03 -24.20 0.00
CA ASN A 213 10.12 -24.80 1.34
C ASN A 213 9.02 -24.32 2.31
N TYR A 214 8.37 -23.20 2.02
CA TYR A 214 7.32 -22.59 2.83
C TYR A 214 6.14 -22.13 1.95
N PRO A 215 5.59 -23.02 1.09
CA PRO A 215 4.52 -22.65 0.15
C PRO A 215 3.25 -22.17 0.86
N ASP A 216 3.02 -22.61 2.10
CA ASP A 216 1.90 -22.25 2.96
C ASP A 216 1.91 -20.76 3.36
N LEU A 217 3.05 -20.08 3.31
CA LEU A 217 3.13 -18.62 3.47
C LEU A 217 2.33 -17.88 2.38
N ARG A 218 2.03 -18.53 1.26
CA ARG A 218 1.23 -17.97 0.17
C ARG A 218 -0.25 -17.83 0.54
N ASP A 219 -0.76 -18.60 1.49
CA ASP A 219 -2.18 -18.60 1.84
C ASP A 219 -2.63 -17.28 2.50
N GLY A 220 -1.68 -16.45 2.96
CA GLY A 220 -1.93 -15.12 3.52
C GLY A 220 -1.94 -13.95 2.51
N PHE A 221 -1.90 -14.26 1.20
CA PHE A 221 -2.01 -13.28 0.12
C PHE A 221 -3.44 -12.69 0.03
#